data_AF-A0A699TRV5-F1
#
_entry.id   AF-A0A699TRV5-F1
#
_cell.length_a   1.000
_cell.length_b   1.000
_cell.length_c   1.000
_cell.angle_alpha   90.00
_cell.angle_beta   90.00
_cell.angle_gamma   90.00
#
_symmetry.space_group_name_H-M   'P 1'
#
loop_
_entity.id
_entity.type
_entity.pdbx_description
1 polymer ?
#
loop_
_entity_poly.entity_id
_entity_poly.type
_entity_poly.pdbx_seq_one_letter_code
_entity_poly.pdbx_strand_id
1 'polypeptide(L)' 'MLMRYLAYLGGRKATEGRTVEQQVLESNPVLEAFGNAKTVRNNNSSRFGKFVEIQFDKHGRISG' A
#
# COMPACT_ATOMS: atom_id res chain seq x y z
N MET A 1 2.22 -4.10 -7.22
CA MET A 1 1.15 -4.56 -8.13
C MET A 1 -0.04 -5.13 -7.38
N LEU A 2 0.14 -6.05 -6.43
CA LEU A 2 -0.97 -6.62 -5.64
C LEU A 2 -1.81 -5.56 -4.91
N MET A 3 -1.18 -4.62 -4.18
CA MET A 3 -1.91 -3.55 -3.48
C MET A 3 -2.72 -2.66 -4.42
N ARG A 4 -2.19 -2.35 -5.61
CA ARG A 4 -2.90 -1.57 -6.64
C ARG A 4 -4.10 -2.35 -7.21
N TYR A 5 -3.96 -3.66 -7.36
CA TYR A 5 -5.03 -4.53 -7.82
C TYR A 5 -6.16 -4.65 -6.78
N LEU A 6 -5.81 -4.87 -5.51
CA LEU A 6 -6.79 -4.92 -4.42
C LEU A 6 -7.49 -3.58 -4.22
N ALA A 7 -6.76 -2.47 -4.33
CA ALA A 7 -7.34 -1.14 -4.31
C ALA A 7 -8.34 -0.92 -5.46
N TYR A 8 -7.99 -1.37 -6.66
CA TYR A 8 -8.88 -1.28 -7.81
C TYR A 8 -10.16 -2.12 -7.64
N LEU A 9 -10.07 -3.31 -7.05
CA LEU A 9 -11.22 -4.17 -6.79
C LEU A 9 -12.12 -3.63 -5.66
N GLY A 10 -11.55 -3.12 -4.58
CA GLY A 10 -12.28 -2.59 -3.42
C GLY A 10 -12.92 -1.21 -3.65
N GLY A 11 -12.40 -0.43 -4.60
CA GLY A 11 -12.71 1.00 -4.79
C GLY A 11 -13.90 1.35 -5.68
N ARG A 12 -14.93 0.48 -5.84
CA ARG A 12 -16.16 0.86 -6.57
C ARG A 12 -17.09 1.73 -5.71
N LYS A 13 -16.68 2.99 -5.50
CA LYS A 13 -17.54 4.19 -5.47
C LYS A 13 -16.65 5.43 -5.53
N ALA A 14 -16.73 6.16 -6.64
CA ALA A 14 -16.17 7.49 -6.77
C ALA A 14 -16.84 8.41 -5.74
N THR A 15 -16.16 8.65 -4.64
CA THR A 15 -16.54 9.67 -3.66
C THR A 15 -15.27 10.47 -3.37
N GLU A 16 -15.37 11.78 -3.47
CA GLU A 16 -14.31 12.78 -3.68
C GLU A 16 -13.37 13.00 -2.47
N GLY A 17 -13.03 11.94 -1.71
CA GLY A 17 -12.10 11.97 -0.58
C GLY A 17 -10.90 11.05 -0.78
N ARG A 18 -9.78 11.34 -0.09
CA ARG A 18 -8.62 10.42 -0.04
C ARG A 18 -9.09 9.08 0.51
N THR A 19 -9.06 8.06 -0.32
CA THR A 19 -9.49 6.72 0.10
C THR A 19 -8.36 6.04 0.88
N VAL A 20 -8.69 5.08 1.75
CA VAL A 20 -7.70 4.32 2.54
C VAL A 20 -6.66 3.67 1.61
N GLU A 21 -7.09 3.23 0.44
CA GLU A 21 -6.24 2.68 -0.59
C GLU A 21 -5.18 3.66 -1.09
N GLN A 22 -5.54 4.93 -1.31
CA GLN A 22 -4.60 5.97 -1.71
C GLN A 22 -3.55 6.21 -0.62
N GLN A 23 -3.97 6.28 0.64
CA GLN A 23 -3.07 6.47 1.77
C GLN A 23 -2.06 5.32 1.90
N VAL A 24 -2.53 4.08 1.73
CA VAL A 24 -1.65 2.90 1.77
C VAL A 24 -0.63 2.92 0.61
N LEU A 25 -1.05 3.31 -0.60
CA LEU A 25 -0.14 3.43 -1.74
C LEU A 25 0.88 4.57 -1.58
N GLU A 26 0.45 5.71 -1.02
CA GLU A 26 1.29 6.88 -0.74
C GLU A 26 2.30 6.64 0.39
N SER A 27 2.02 5.69 1.29
CA SER A 27 2.97 5.33 2.35
C SER A 27 4.24 4.64 1.83
N ASN A 28 4.19 3.98 0.66
CA ASN A 28 5.30 3.18 0.14
C ASN A 28 6.58 4.02 -0.09
N PRO A 29 6.55 5.15 -0.82
CA PRO A 29 7.73 6.02 -0.97
C PRO A 29 8.37 6.42 0.36
N VAL A 30 7.57 6.72 1.38
CA VAL A 30 8.08 7.10 2.71
C VAL A 30 8.78 5.91 3.35
N LEU A 31 8.14 4.73 3.39
CA LEU A 31 8.74 3.53 3.95
C LEU A 31 10.00 3.09 3.19
N GLU A 32 10.03 3.27 1.87
CA GLU A 32 11.21 2.99 1.05
C GLU A 32 12.34 3.97 1.35
N ALA A 33 12.05 5.27 1.50
CA ALA A 33 13.06 6.29 1.80
C ALA A 33 13.76 6.06 3.16
N PHE A 34 13.03 5.59 4.17
CA PHE A 34 13.60 5.31 5.50
C PHE A 34 14.11 3.88 5.66
N GLY A 35 13.51 2.92 4.96
CA GLY A 35 13.71 1.50 5.21
C GLY A 35 14.51 0.77 4.14
N ASN A 36 14.73 1.38 2.96
CA ASN A 36 15.55 0.77 1.93
C ASN A 36 16.98 1.31 1.98
N ALA A 37 17.91 0.45 1.59
CA ALA A 37 19.31 0.82 1.44
C ALA A 37 19.89 0.20 0.16
N LYS A 38 20.90 0.86 -0.40
CA LYS A 38 21.75 0.27 -1.42
C LYS A 38 22.62 -0.82 -0.80
N THR A 39 22.62 -1.99 -1.42
CA THR A 39 23.49 -3.13 -1.08
C THR A 39 24.36 -3.48 -2.28
N VAL A 40 25.29 -4.43 -2.12
CA VAL A 40 26.13 -4.92 -3.22
C VAL A 40 25.31 -5.51 -4.38
N ARG A 41 24.14 -6.09 -4.10
CA ARG A 41 23.33 -6.83 -5.08
C ARG A 41 22.04 -6.15 -5.50
N ASN A 42 21.55 -5.17 -4.72
CA ASN A 42 20.30 -4.47 -4.98
C ASN A 42 20.38 -3.03 -4.48
N ASN A 43 20.13 -2.07 -5.36
CA ASN A 43 20.19 -0.64 -5.08
C ASN A 43 19.00 -0.12 -4.24
N ASN A 44 17.91 -0.88 -4.15
CA ASN A 44 16.71 -0.54 -3.38
C ASN A 44 16.30 -1.73 -2.50
N SER A 45 17.20 -2.21 -1.64
CA SER A 45 16.94 -3.38 -0.78
C SER A 45 16.24 -2.94 0.50
N SER A 46 15.01 -3.40 0.73
CA SER A 46 14.34 -3.21 2.02
C SER A 46 15.12 -3.89 3.16
N ARG A 47 15.28 -3.16 4.26
CA ARG A 47 16.01 -3.58 5.47
C ARG A 47 15.11 -3.74 6.69
N PHE A 48 13.80 -3.75 6.47
CA PHE A 48 12.77 -3.94 7.48
C PHE A 48 11.79 -5.01 7.02
N GLY A 49 11.17 -5.70 7.98
CA GLY A 49 10.02 -6.57 7.70
C GLY A 49 8.77 -5.71 7.55
N LYS A 50 8.02 -5.90 6.47
CA LYS A 50 6.75 -5.21 6.22
C LYS A 50 5.59 -6.19 6.37
N PHE A 51 4.77 -6.01 7.39
CA PHE A 51 3.47 -6.65 7.51
C PHE A 51 2.38 -5.68 7.04
N VAL A 52 1.44 -6.17 6.24
CA VAL A 52 0.31 -5.39 5.73
C VAL A 52 -0.95 -6.20 5.96
N GLU A 53 -1.86 -5.66 6.75
CA GLU A 53 -3.21 -6.17 6.90
C GLU A 53 -4.17 -5.31 6.06
N ILE A 54 -5.12 -5.96 5.40
CA ILE A 54 -6.16 -5.29 4.61
C ILE A 54 -7.49 -5.81 5.10
N GLN A 55 -8.27 -4.92 5.71
CA GLN A 55 -9.60 -5.23 6.17
C GLN A 55 -10.62 -4.82 5.11
N PHE A 56 -11.69 -5.62 5.02
CA PHE A 56 -12.79 -5.37 4.10
C PHE A 56 -14.10 -5.26 4.85
N ASP A 57 -14.95 -4.32 4.43
CA ASP A 57 -16.30 -4.23 4.94
C ASP A 57 -17.18 -5.36 4.36
N LYS A 58 -18.42 -5.47 4.88
CA LYS A 58 -19.44 -6.42 4.40
C LYS A 58 -19.82 -6.25 2.91
N HIS A 59 -19.39 -5.15 2.28
CA HIS A 59 -19.61 -4.85 0.87
C HIS A 59 -18.35 -5.08 0.01
N GLY A 60 -17.27 -5.62 0.60
CA GLY A 60 -16.00 -5.92 -0.09
C GLY A 60 -15.14 -4.69 -0.36
N ARG A 61 -15.41 -3.54 0.30
CA ARG A 61 -14.58 -2.33 0.20
C ARG A 61 -13.47 -2.37 1.23
N ILE A 62 -12.34 -1.75 0.93
CA ILE A 62 -11.26 -1.65 1.90
C ILE A 62 -11.69 -0.69 3.00
N SER A 63 -11.91 -1.25 4.18
CA SER A 63 -12.15 -0.52 5.42
C SER A 63 -10.85 -0.62 6.20
N GLY A 64 -10.13 0.48 6.39
CA GLY A 64 -8.79 0.48 6.99
C GLY A 64 -8.71 -0.18 8.35
#